data_AF-A0A3L9YVY4-F1
#
_entry.id   AF-A0A3L9YVY4-F1
#
_cell.length_a   1.000
_cell.length_b   1.000
_cell.length_c   1.000
_cell.angle_alpha   90.00
_cell.angle_beta   90.00
_cell.angle_gamma   90.00
#
_symmetry.space_group_name_H-M   'P 1'
#
loop_
_entity.id
_entity.type
_entity.pdbx_description
1 polymer ?
#
loop_
_entity_poly.entity_id
_entity_poly.type
_entity_poly.pdbx_seq_one_letter_code
_entity_poly.pdbx_strand_id
1 'polypeptide(L)'
;MKYQLSVLFMLCFFCLNAQSNTEVYLCNLESVYGGIDIFNIQNISNDPGYDSQPSFSDNNTVLFAGNHNGQTDIAQYSISEKSKTWFHLPTDGGEYSPTHIPNGKNNVAAVRLDPDGLQRLYYYKKDSPNSSEVIEGLQVAYFAYYDDQTLLASVLGGEDLDLVLCNLKTKTVDTLLTNSGRSIHKVLGSKSMSYTIINKEKNEDLYLFDVDSGESFFVCQLPIGVQDYTWLNSSQILIGSGSKIYMYDTFLSSEWKLVADLSGAGFKNISRMAVSPDEKKIALVAEPVQK
;
A
#
# COMPACT_ATOMS: atom_id res chain seq x y z
N MET A 1 -27.45 27.85 -30.20
CA MET A 1 -26.29 27.03 -30.63
C MET A 1 -25.50 26.68 -29.39
N LYS A 2 -25.45 25.37 -29.07
CA LYS A 2 -24.75 24.82 -27.91
C LYS A 2 -23.25 24.88 -28.20
N TYR A 3 -22.49 25.64 -27.43
CA TYR A 3 -21.05 25.44 -27.34
C TYR A 3 -20.82 24.43 -26.23
N GLN A 4 -20.59 23.17 -26.61
CA GLN A 4 -20.02 22.18 -25.70
C GLN A 4 -18.57 22.59 -25.44
N LEU A 5 -18.33 23.14 -24.26
CA LEU A 5 -16.99 23.30 -23.73
C LEU A 5 -16.54 21.88 -23.31
N SER A 6 -15.85 21.18 -24.21
CA SER A 6 -15.10 19.98 -23.81
C SER A 6 -13.99 20.45 -22.88
N VAL A 7 -14.25 20.38 -21.58
CA VAL A 7 -13.22 20.43 -20.54
C VAL A 7 -12.39 19.16 -20.75
N LEU A 8 -11.28 19.30 -21.46
CA LEU A 8 -10.22 18.32 -21.48
C LEU A 8 -9.69 18.27 -20.04
N PHE A 9 -10.22 17.34 -19.24
CA PHE A 9 -9.70 17.02 -17.93
C PHE A 9 -8.27 16.54 -18.15
N MET A 10 -7.32 17.45 -17.97
CA MET A 10 -5.91 17.10 -17.87
C MET A 10 -5.82 16.35 -16.55
N LEU A 11 -6.16 15.06 -16.58
CA LEU A 11 -5.75 14.10 -15.56
C LEU A 11 -4.28 14.40 -15.35
N CYS A 12 -3.95 14.90 -14.16
CA CYS A 12 -2.64 14.69 -13.60
C CYS A 12 -2.41 13.20 -13.73
N PHE A 13 -1.73 12.83 -14.81
CA PHE A 13 -0.90 11.66 -14.84
C PHE A 13 -0.09 11.83 -13.56
N PHE A 14 -0.48 11.13 -12.50
CA PHE A 14 0.50 10.61 -11.57
C PHE A 14 1.60 10.13 -12.49
N CYS A 15 2.75 10.80 -12.43
CA CYS A 15 3.87 10.39 -13.24
C CYS A 15 4.05 8.91 -12.90
N LEU A 16 3.55 8.05 -13.79
CA LEU A 16 4.10 6.76 -14.12
C LEU A 16 5.51 7.13 -14.56
N ASN A 17 6.36 7.42 -13.58
CA ASN A 17 7.79 7.48 -13.75
C ASN A 17 8.08 6.21 -14.52
N ALA A 18 8.51 6.40 -15.76
CA ALA A 18 8.68 5.38 -16.79
C ALA A 18 9.02 4.03 -16.13
N GLN A 19 8.05 3.11 -16.18
CA GLN A 19 8.00 1.82 -15.48
C GLN A 19 9.28 1.52 -14.68
N SER A 20 9.32 1.94 -13.42
CA SER A 20 10.31 1.39 -12.50
C SER A 20 10.09 -0.12 -12.51
N ASN A 21 11.06 -0.87 -13.01
CA ASN A 21 11.01 -2.31 -13.16
C ASN A 21 11.27 -2.95 -11.78
N THR A 22 10.40 -2.64 -10.82
CA THR A 22 10.48 -3.08 -9.43
C THR A 22 10.08 -4.52 -9.33
N GLU A 23 10.61 -5.18 -8.30
CA GLU A 23 10.29 -6.55 -7.95
C GLU A 23 9.85 -6.59 -6.48
N VAL A 24 9.05 -7.58 -6.13
CA VAL A 24 8.68 -7.88 -4.74
C VAL A 24 9.60 -8.98 -4.22
N TYR A 25 10.35 -8.66 -3.15
CA TYR A 25 11.23 -9.58 -2.46
C TYR A 25 10.66 -9.97 -1.11
N LEU A 26 10.50 -11.26 -0.84
CA LEU A 26 10.16 -11.78 0.47
C LEU A 26 11.43 -12.11 1.25
N CYS A 27 11.50 -11.65 2.50
CA CYS A 27 12.64 -11.87 3.38
C CYS A 27 12.17 -12.40 4.74
N ASN A 28 13.08 -13.07 5.45
CA ASN A 28 12.96 -13.27 6.89
C ASN A 28 13.32 -11.97 7.61
N LEU A 29 12.69 -11.77 8.76
CA LEU A 29 12.86 -10.60 9.62
C LEU A 29 13.08 -11.06 11.06
N GLU A 30 14.15 -10.59 11.70
CA GLU A 30 14.42 -10.82 13.11
C GLU A 30 14.83 -9.52 13.81
N SER A 31 14.42 -9.33 15.06
CA SER A 31 14.89 -8.23 15.88
C SER A 31 16.30 -8.53 16.42
N VAL A 32 17.20 -7.56 16.31
CA VAL A 32 18.56 -7.65 16.85
C VAL A 32 18.86 -6.44 17.73
N TYR A 33 19.98 -6.48 18.47
CA TYR A 33 20.37 -5.34 19.30
C TYR A 33 20.58 -4.09 18.43
N GLY A 34 19.71 -3.08 18.61
CA GLY A 34 19.80 -1.80 17.93
C GLY A 34 19.23 -1.76 16.51
N GLY A 35 18.54 -2.80 16.04
CA GLY A 35 17.95 -2.80 14.70
C GLY A 35 17.21 -4.08 14.34
N ILE A 36 17.18 -4.38 13.04
CA ILE A 36 16.56 -5.59 12.49
C ILE A 36 17.55 -6.29 11.58
N ASP A 37 17.49 -7.62 11.54
CA ASP A 37 18.18 -8.42 10.54
C ASP A 37 17.19 -8.87 9.47
N ILE A 38 17.62 -8.75 8.21
CA ILE A 38 16.84 -9.11 7.02
C ILE A 38 17.67 -10.04 6.17
N PHE A 39 17.19 -11.28 6.03
CA PHE A 39 17.94 -12.36 5.40
C PHE A 39 17.03 -13.29 4.61
N ASN A 40 17.62 -14.24 3.88
CA ASN A 40 16.90 -15.13 2.97
C ASN A 40 16.03 -14.37 1.95
N ILE A 41 16.62 -13.35 1.34
CA ILE A 41 15.98 -12.49 0.34
C ILE A 41 15.62 -13.33 -0.89
N GLN A 42 14.32 -13.41 -1.21
CA GLN A 42 13.80 -14.16 -2.33
C GLN A 42 12.93 -13.27 -3.22
N ASN A 43 13.24 -13.17 -4.52
CA ASN A 43 12.32 -12.54 -5.47
C ASN A 43 11.07 -13.42 -5.66
N ILE A 44 9.87 -12.89 -5.36
CA ILE A 44 8.60 -13.61 -5.46
C ILE A 44 7.72 -13.14 -6.64
N SER A 45 7.99 -11.97 -7.23
CA SER A 45 7.38 -11.56 -8.51
C SER A 45 8.08 -12.27 -9.67
N ASN A 46 9.40 -12.08 -9.79
CA ASN A 46 10.26 -12.70 -10.78
C ASN A 46 9.70 -12.56 -12.21
N ASP A 47 9.25 -11.37 -12.57
CA ASP A 47 8.77 -11.06 -13.92
C ASP A 47 9.12 -9.63 -14.36
N PRO A 48 9.18 -9.36 -15.69
CA PRO A 48 9.53 -8.05 -16.17
C PRO A 48 8.30 -7.14 -16.16
N GLY A 49 8.26 -6.16 -15.27
CA GLY A 49 7.21 -5.15 -15.28
C GLY A 49 7.07 -4.41 -13.96
N TYR A 50 5.87 -3.92 -13.73
CA TYR A 50 5.48 -3.30 -12.48
C TYR A 50 5.05 -4.38 -11.48
N ASP A 51 5.86 -4.61 -10.46
CA ASP A 51 5.48 -5.38 -9.28
C ASP A 51 5.58 -4.50 -8.02
N SER A 52 4.49 -4.39 -7.26
CA SER A 52 4.44 -3.46 -6.13
C SER A 52 3.30 -3.74 -5.15
N GLN A 53 3.22 -2.86 -4.15
CA GLN A 53 2.12 -2.78 -3.18
C GLN A 53 1.82 -4.14 -2.51
N PRO A 54 2.85 -4.79 -1.92
CA PRO A 54 2.63 -6.05 -1.25
C PRO A 54 1.78 -5.87 0.00
N SER A 55 0.99 -6.89 0.33
CA SER A 55 0.32 -7.04 1.61
C SER A 55 0.34 -8.50 2.04
N PHE A 56 0.30 -8.76 3.34
CA PHE A 56 0.15 -10.12 3.86
C PHE A 56 -1.34 -10.36 4.16
N SER A 57 -1.94 -11.38 3.55
CA SER A 57 -3.29 -11.81 3.96
C SER A 57 -3.26 -12.62 5.25
N ASP A 58 -2.14 -13.32 5.48
CA ASP A 58 -1.81 -14.11 6.66
C ASP A 58 -0.28 -14.34 6.70
N ASN A 59 0.22 -15.17 7.63
CA ASN A 59 1.66 -15.45 7.76
C ASN A 59 2.25 -16.33 6.64
N ASN A 60 1.41 -16.89 5.76
CA ASN A 60 1.79 -17.79 4.67
C ASN A 60 1.54 -17.18 3.29
N THR A 61 0.76 -16.12 3.16
CA THR A 61 0.27 -15.65 1.87
C THR A 61 0.54 -14.16 1.68
N VAL A 62 1.26 -13.84 0.61
CA VAL A 62 1.54 -12.45 0.18
C VAL A 62 0.71 -12.14 -1.05
N LEU A 63 -0.02 -11.04 -1.03
CA LEU A 63 -0.68 -10.45 -2.19
C LEU A 63 0.16 -9.29 -2.70
N PHE A 64 0.19 -9.07 -4.01
CA PHE A 64 0.83 -7.88 -4.59
C PHE A 64 0.24 -7.57 -5.97
N ALA A 65 0.37 -6.31 -6.38
CA ALA A 65 0.08 -5.90 -7.75
C ALA A 65 1.22 -6.41 -8.62
N GLY A 66 0.94 -7.39 -9.47
CA GLY A 66 1.95 -8.08 -10.27
C GLY A 66 1.73 -7.91 -11.75
N ASN A 67 2.79 -7.98 -12.54
CA ASN A 67 2.67 -7.86 -13.99
C ASN A 67 2.33 -9.21 -14.64
N HIS A 68 1.13 -9.27 -15.21
CA HIS A 68 0.60 -10.41 -15.95
C HIS A 68 0.56 -10.08 -17.44
N ASN A 69 1.70 -10.27 -18.11
CA ASN A 69 1.84 -10.04 -19.56
C ASN A 69 1.50 -8.59 -19.99
N GLY A 70 1.91 -7.60 -19.20
CA GLY A 70 1.72 -6.18 -19.49
C GLY A 70 0.48 -5.56 -18.85
N GLN A 71 -0.41 -6.37 -18.28
CA GLN A 71 -1.49 -5.91 -17.41
C GLN A 71 -1.08 -6.07 -15.95
N THR A 72 -1.51 -5.16 -15.07
CA THR A 72 -1.31 -5.33 -13.63
C THR A 72 -2.49 -6.11 -13.06
N ASP A 73 -2.23 -7.31 -12.53
CA ASP A 73 -3.23 -8.19 -11.93
C ASP A 73 -2.90 -8.48 -10.46
N ILE A 74 -3.87 -9.02 -9.72
CA ILE A 74 -3.69 -9.45 -8.32
C ILE A 74 -2.88 -10.75 -8.28
N ALA A 75 -1.59 -10.65 -7.97
CA ALA A 75 -0.75 -11.81 -7.68
C ALA A 75 -0.95 -12.29 -6.24
N GLN A 76 -0.88 -13.61 -6.05
CA GLN A 76 -0.85 -14.27 -4.75
C GLN A 76 0.36 -15.21 -4.70
N TYR A 77 1.18 -15.09 -3.66
CA TYR A 77 2.32 -15.94 -3.39
C TYR A 77 2.11 -16.76 -2.11
N SER A 78 2.20 -18.08 -2.21
CA SER A 78 2.19 -18.98 -1.06
C SER A 78 3.63 -19.26 -0.60
N ILE A 79 3.95 -18.89 0.63
CA ILE A 79 5.29 -19.00 1.21
C ILE A 79 5.69 -20.46 1.42
N SER A 80 4.78 -21.29 1.94
CA SER A 80 5.04 -22.73 2.16
C SER A 80 5.19 -23.51 0.85
N GLU A 81 4.34 -23.22 -0.13
CA GLU A 81 4.37 -23.90 -1.45
C GLU A 81 5.42 -23.33 -2.39
N LYS A 82 5.93 -22.13 -2.08
CA LYS A 82 6.85 -21.34 -2.90
C LYS A 82 6.32 -21.08 -4.31
N SER A 83 5.03 -20.83 -4.44
CA SER A 83 4.32 -20.72 -5.71
C SER A 83 3.64 -19.35 -5.86
N LYS A 84 3.73 -18.76 -7.06
CA LYS A 84 2.97 -17.57 -7.47
C LYS A 84 1.78 -18.01 -8.32
N THR A 85 0.60 -17.49 -8.02
CA THR A 85 -0.66 -17.69 -8.76
C THR A 85 -1.38 -16.35 -8.93
N TRP A 86 -2.31 -16.26 -9.88
CA TRP A 86 -3.22 -15.11 -9.99
C TRP A 86 -4.47 -15.35 -9.14
N PHE A 87 -4.86 -14.37 -8.33
CA PHE A 87 -5.94 -14.54 -7.37
C PHE A 87 -7.33 -14.57 -8.04
N HIS A 88 -7.52 -13.73 -9.05
CA HIS A 88 -8.79 -13.53 -9.75
C HIS A 88 -8.62 -13.81 -11.25
N LEU A 89 -9.70 -14.10 -11.95
CA LEU A 89 -9.64 -14.22 -13.41
C LEU A 89 -9.45 -12.82 -14.02
N PRO A 90 -8.63 -12.64 -15.06
CA PRO A 90 -8.32 -11.30 -15.58
C PRO A 90 -9.56 -10.43 -15.81
N THR A 91 -9.49 -9.16 -15.39
CA THR A 91 -10.52 -8.17 -15.70
C THR A 91 -9.96 -7.09 -16.62
N ASP A 92 -10.80 -6.38 -17.36
CA ASP A 92 -10.34 -5.22 -18.13
C ASP A 92 -9.98 -4.09 -17.15
N GLY A 93 -8.72 -3.65 -17.18
CA GLY A 93 -8.17 -2.66 -16.26
C GLY A 93 -6.93 -3.17 -15.55
N GLY A 94 -6.33 -2.33 -14.70
CA GLY A 94 -5.19 -2.74 -13.86
C GLY A 94 -5.56 -2.75 -12.39
N GLU A 95 -5.27 -3.83 -11.66
CA GLU A 95 -5.49 -3.93 -10.22
C GLU A 95 -4.26 -3.59 -9.39
N TYR A 96 -4.47 -2.75 -8.37
CA TYR A 96 -3.44 -2.16 -7.53
C TYR A 96 -3.79 -2.27 -6.03
N SER A 97 -2.77 -2.24 -5.18
CA SER A 97 -2.92 -2.29 -3.72
C SER A 97 -3.78 -3.46 -3.20
N PRO A 98 -3.59 -4.70 -3.69
CA PRO A 98 -4.43 -5.81 -3.26
C PRO A 98 -4.26 -6.07 -1.77
N THR A 99 -5.39 -6.14 -1.06
CA THR A 99 -5.45 -6.26 0.39
C THR A 99 -6.52 -7.27 0.77
N HIS A 100 -6.19 -8.19 1.66
CA HIS A 100 -7.19 -9.12 2.21
C HIS A 100 -8.22 -8.37 3.05
N ILE A 101 -9.50 -8.72 2.88
CA ILE A 101 -10.58 -8.14 3.68
C ILE A 101 -10.60 -8.83 5.05
N PRO A 102 -10.42 -8.10 6.16
CA PRO A 102 -10.49 -8.69 7.50
C PRO A 102 -11.77 -9.52 7.68
N ASN A 103 -11.71 -10.67 8.34
CA ASN A 103 -12.85 -11.59 8.55
C ASN A 103 -13.62 -12.03 7.29
N GLY A 104 -13.14 -11.67 6.09
CA GLY A 104 -13.72 -12.05 4.82
C GLY A 104 -13.49 -13.53 4.51
N LYS A 105 -14.37 -14.11 3.69
CA LYS A 105 -14.26 -15.52 3.22
C LYS A 105 -13.14 -15.69 2.18
N ASN A 106 -11.90 -15.30 2.50
CA ASN A 106 -10.76 -15.25 1.58
C ASN A 106 -11.02 -14.36 0.36
N ASN A 107 -11.59 -13.18 0.59
CA ASN A 107 -11.82 -12.18 -0.46
C ASN A 107 -10.75 -11.09 -0.38
N VAL A 108 -10.41 -10.53 -1.53
CA VAL A 108 -9.44 -9.44 -1.67
C VAL A 108 -10.16 -8.18 -2.12
N ALA A 109 -9.72 -7.03 -1.64
CA ALA A 109 -10.03 -5.75 -2.24
C ALA A 109 -8.82 -5.21 -2.99
N ALA A 110 -9.04 -4.56 -4.11
CA ALA A 110 -7.98 -3.87 -4.85
C ALA A 110 -8.56 -2.62 -5.52
N VAL A 111 -7.73 -1.59 -5.68
CA VAL A 111 -8.06 -0.43 -6.51
C VAL A 111 -7.88 -0.85 -7.95
N ARG A 112 -8.90 -0.71 -8.79
CA ARG A 112 -8.79 -0.95 -10.22
C ARG A 112 -8.79 0.37 -10.97
N LEU A 113 -7.83 0.54 -11.87
CA LEU A 113 -7.91 1.53 -12.93
C LEU A 113 -8.76 0.94 -14.06
N ASP A 114 -10.00 1.40 -14.15
CA ASP A 114 -10.96 0.94 -15.14
C ASP A 114 -10.62 1.49 -16.55
N PRO A 115 -11.09 0.84 -17.63
CA PRO A 115 -10.87 1.32 -19.01
C PRO A 115 -11.45 2.71 -19.30
N ASP A 116 -12.40 3.18 -18.49
CA ASP A 116 -12.96 4.54 -18.55
C ASP A 116 -12.04 5.60 -17.92
N GLY A 117 -10.91 5.18 -17.34
CA GLY A 117 -9.91 6.02 -16.69
C GLY A 117 -10.20 6.31 -15.22
N LEU A 118 -11.31 5.81 -14.67
CA LEU A 118 -11.66 6.00 -13.26
C LEU A 118 -10.96 4.94 -12.39
N GLN A 119 -10.60 5.34 -11.18
CA GLN A 119 -10.03 4.44 -10.18
C GLN A 119 -11.06 4.15 -9.12
N ARG A 120 -11.42 2.87 -8.92
CA ARG A 120 -12.45 2.48 -7.95
C ARG A 120 -11.97 1.30 -7.12
N LEU A 121 -12.53 1.15 -5.93
CA LEU A 121 -12.21 0.03 -5.05
C LEU A 121 -13.17 -1.13 -5.32
N TYR A 122 -12.63 -2.32 -5.61
CA TYR A 122 -13.41 -3.51 -5.96
C TYR A 122 -13.17 -4.67 -4.99
N TYR A 123 -14.21 -5.47 -4.76
CA TYR A 123 -14.13 -6.79 -4.17
C TYR A 123 -13.86 -7.85 -5.23
N TYR A 124 -12.95 -8.75 -4.92
CA TYR A 124 -12.55 -9.88 -5.73
C TYR A 124 -12.70 -11.18 -4.94
N LYS A 125 -13.27 -12.17 -5.60
CA LYS A 125 -13.36 -13.54 -5.08
C LYS A 125 -12.36 -14.42 -5.82
N LYS A 126 -11.67 -15.30 -5.09
CA LYS A 126 -10.69 -16.22 -5.68
C LYS A 126 -11.30 -17.03 -6.83
N ASP A 127 -10.57 -17.17 -7.94
CA ASP A 127 -10.91 -17.97 -9.12
C ASP A 127 -12.30 -17.64 -9.72
N SER A 128 -12.77 -16.41 -9.53
CA SER A 128 -14.05 -15.90 -10.03
C SER A 128 -13.82 -14.89 -11.15
N PRO A 129 -14.73 -14.75 -12.13
CA PRO A 129 -14.72 -13.63 -13.08
C PRO A 129 -15.43 -12.39 -12.52
N ASN A 130 -16.23 -12.57 -11.47
CA ASN A 130 -17.04 -11.49 -10.91
C ASN A 130 -16.21 -10.64 -9.94
N SER A 131 -16.31 -9.32 -10.08
CA SER A 131 -15.92 -8.31 -9.10
C SER A 131 -17.07 -7.33 -8.88
N SER A 132 -17.06 -6.60 -7.77
CA SER A 132 -18.09 -5.59 -7.47
C SER A 132 -17.49 -4.42 -6.71
N GLU A 133 -17.94 -3.20 -6.97
CA GLU A 133 -17.47 -2.02 -6.26
C GLU A 133 -17.73 -2.15 -4.75
N VAL A 134 -16.74 -1.75 -3.95
CA VAL A 134 -16.81 -1.74 -2.48
C VAL A 134 -17.74 -0.62 -2.02
N ILE A 135 -17.62 0.55 -2.65
CA ILE A 135 -18.48 1.72 -2.47
C ILE A 135 -18.74 2.30 -3.86
N GLU A 136 -19.99 2.25 -4.29
CA GLU A 136 -20.40 2.64 -5.64
C GLU A 136 -20.04 4.10 -5.94
N GLY A 137 -19.33 4.33 -7.04
CA GLY A 137 -18.99 5.66 -7.56
C GLY A 137 -17.89 6.40 -6.81
N LEU A 138 -17.32 5.82 -5.73
CA LEU A 138 -16.23 6.45 -4.99
C LEU A 138 -14.89 6.23 -5.72
N GLN A 139 -14.24 7.33 -6.09
CA GLN A 139 -12.96 7.26 -6.80
C GLN A 139 -11.79 7.11 -5.83
N VAL A 140 -11.46 5.86 -5.49
CA VAL A 140 -10.45 5.51 -4.49
C VAL A 140 -9.08 5.36 -5.14
N ALA A 141 -8.07 6.09 -4.62
CA ALA A 141 -6.68 5.94 -5.04
C ALA A 141 -5.89 5.01 -4.11
N TYR A 142 -6.10 5.13 -2.79
CA TYR A 142 -5.43 4.33 -1.77
C TYR A 142 -6.40 4.03 -0.62
N PHE A 143 -6.21 2.90 0.07
CA PHE A 143 -7.09 2.51 1.16
C PHE A 143 -6.38 1.59 2.16
N ALA A 144 -6.93 1.52 3.37
CA ALA A 144 -6.61 0.47 4.33
C ALA A 144 -7.84 0.13 5.18
N TYR A 145 -8.06 -1.16 5.41
CA TYR A 145 -9.12 -1.63 6.29
C TYR A 145 -8.77 -1.44 7.75
N TYR A 146 -9.70 -0.87 8.52
CA TYR A 146 -9.69 -0.99 9.97
C TYR A 146 -10.26 -2.34 10.39
N ASP A 147 -11.41 -2.71 9.85
CA ASP A 147 -12.07 -4.02 10.03
C ASP A 147 -12.85 -4.40 8.76
N ASP A 148 -13.76 -5.37 8.84
CA ASP A 148 -14.56 -5.84 7.70
C ASP A 148 -15.68 -4.87 7.28
N GLN A 149 -15.92 -3.81 8.05
CA GLN A 149 -16.99 -2.84 7.86
C GLN A 149 -16.50 -1.39 7.75
N THR A 150 -15.24 -1.14 8.09
CA THR A 150 -14.69 0.22 8.23
C THR A 150 -13.35 0.29 7.53
N LEU A 151 -13.15 1.30 6.69
CA LEU A 151 -11.88 1.58 6.04
C LEU A 151 -11.59 3.08 5.99
N LEU A 152 -10.31 3.43 5.97
CA LEU A 152 -9.85 4.74 5.52
C LEU A 152 -9.47 4.66 4.04
N ALA A 153 -9.75 5.72 3.30
CA ALA A 153 -9.34 5.84 1.89
C ALA A 153 -8.89 7.26 1.56
N SER A 154 -7.89 7.37 0.69
CA SER A 154 -7.58 8.58 -0.05
C SER A 154 -8.34 8.52 -1.37
N VAL A 155 -9.23 9.48 -1.59
CA VAL A 155 -10.11 9.56 -2.76
C VAL A 155 -9.82 10.81 -3.58
N LEU A 156 -10.15 10.79 -4.87
CA LEU A 156 -9.95 11.96 -5.72
C LEU A 156 -10.88 13.12 -5.31
N GLY A 157 -10.28 14.25 -4.91
CA GLY A 157 -10.94 15.45 -4.39
C GLY A 157 -10.56 16.72 -5.17
N GLY A 158 -10.88 16.75 -6.46
CA GLY A 158 -10.42 17.83 -7.35
C GLY A 158 -8.99 17.58 -7.86
N GLU A 159 -8.05 18.47 -7.54
CA GLU A 159 -6.62 18.32 -7.90
C GLU A 159 -5.81 17.56 -6.84
N ASP A 160 -6.37 17.41 -5.63
CA ASP A 160 -5.72 16.76 -4.49
C ASP A 160 -6.47 15.46 -4.08
N LEU A 161 -5.93 14.76 -3.08
CA LEU A 161 -6.61 13.62 -2.45
C LEU A 161 -7.29 14.06 -1.15
N ASP A 162 -8.50 13.55 -0.93
CA ASP A 162 -9.22 13.70 0.33
C ASP A 162 -9.15 12.41 1.12
N LEU A 163 -8.91 12.51 2.44
CA LEU A 163 -9.01 11.37 3.33
C LEU A 163 -10.46 11.22 3.78
N VAL A 164 -11.03 10.03 3.57
CA VAL A 164 -12.39 9.69 3.96
C VAL A 164 -12.41 8.48 4.90
N LEU A 165 -13.35 8.50 5.84
CA LEU A 165 -13.76 7.34 6.62
C LEU A 165 -15.00 6.72 5.98
N CYS A 166 -14.92 5.45 5.64
CA CYS A 166 -15.99 4.73 4.99
C CYS A 166 -16.57 3.67 5.92
N ASN A 167 -17.89 3.67 6.08
CA ASN A 167 -18.62 2.58 6.72
C ASN A 167 -19.37 1.78 5.65
N LEU A 168 -18.93 0.55 5.43
CA LEU A 168 -19.41 -0.35 4.38
C LEU A 168 -20.78 -0.96 4.71
N LYS A 169 -21.15 -1.02 5.98
CA LYS A 169 -22.46 -1.52 6.41
C LYS A 169 -23.56 -0.49 6.16
N THR A 170 -23.31 0.77 6.49
CA THR A 170 -24.26 1.88 6.27
C THR A 170 -24.09 2.55 4.91
N LYS A 171 -23.00 2.23 4.19
CA LYS A 171 -22.58 2.87 2.93
C LYS A 171 -22.37 4.38 3.07
N THR A 172 -21.89 4.82 4.23
CA THR A 172 -21.58 6.23 4.48
C THR A 172 -20.11 6.52 4.22
N VAL A 173 -19.83 7.72 3.73
CA VAL A 173 -18.48 8.23 3.45
C VAL A 173 -18.39 9.61 4.07
N ASP A 174 -17.53 9.75 5.08
CA ASP A 174 -17.30 10.98 5.81
C ASP A 174 -15.92 11.52 5.47
N THR A 175 -15.84 12.70 4.87
CA THR A 175 -14.55 13.36 4.58
C THR A 175 -13.95 13.89 5.88
N LEU A 176 -12.77 13.40 6.22
CA LEU A 176 -12.04 13.80 7.43
C LEU A 176 -11.18 15.04 7.18
N LEU A 177 -10.45 15.06 6.05
CA LEU A 177 -9.57 16.16 5.66
C LEU A 177 -9.23 16.11 4.17
N THR A 178 -8.68 17.21 3.67
CA THR A 178 -8.14 17.34 2.31
C THR A 178 -6.61 17.28 2.33
N ASN A 179 -5.97 17.15 1.16
CA ASN A 179 -4.51 17.01 0.99
C ASN A 179 -3.93 15.76 1.67
N SER A 180 -4.68 14.67 1.62
CA SER A 180 -4.20 13.36 2.05
C SER A 180 -2.99 12.94 1.20
N GLY A 181 -2.03 12.30 1.84
CA GLY A 181 -0.97 11.56 1.16
C GLY A 181 -1.48 10.22 0.63
N ARG A 182 -0.55 9.43 0.08
CA ARG A 182 -0.88 8.11 -0.49
C ARG A 182 -0.79 6.96 0.49
N SER A 183 -0.08 7.11 1.60
CA SER A 183 0.12 6.03 2.55
C SER A 183 -0.90 6.06 3.66
N ILE A 184 -1.62 4.94 3.78
CA ILE A 184 -2.65 4.68 4.77
C ILE A 184 -2.45 3.24 5.24
N HIS A 185 -2.35 3.02 6.55
CA HIS A 185 -2.04 1.71 7.11
C HIS A 185 -2.79 1.47 8.41
N LYS A 186 -3.28 0.24 8.59
CA LYS A 186 -3.62 -0.25 9.93
C LYS A 186 -2.34 -0.43 10.73
N VAL A 187 -2.31 0.07 11.96
CA VAL A 187 -1.18 -0.10 12.86
C VAL A 187 -1.22 -1.52 13.44
N LEU A 188 -0.18 -2.31 13.19
CA LEU A 188 -0.08 -3.70 13.65
C LEU A 188 -0.26 -3.79 15.17
N GLY A 189 -1.04 -4.78 15.62
CA GLY A 189 -1.28 -5.03 17.05
C GLY A 189 -2.10 -3.95 17.78
N SER A 190 -2.70 -2.97 17.08
CA SER A 190 -3.48 -1.90 17.70
C SER A 190 -4.86 -1.70 17.07
N LYS A 191 -5.66 -0.82 17.69
CA LYS A 191 -6.95 -0.33 17.18
C LYS A 191 -6.84 1.03 16.47
N SER A 192 -5.63 1.44 16.12
CA SER A 192 -5.40 2.70 15.42
C SER A 192 -5.11 2.45 13.94
N MET A 193 -5.50 3.43 13.14
CA MET A 193 -5.05 3.56 11.76
C MET A 193 -3.97 4.63 11.72
N SER A 194 -3.32 4.75 10.58
CA SER A 194 -2.35 5.81 10.32
C SER A 194 -2.46 6.25 8.87
N TYR A 195 -2.14 7.50 8.62
CA TYR A 195 -2.17 8.06 7.28
C TYR A 195 -1.18 9.23 7.16
N THR A 196 -0.92 9.64 5.92
CA THR A 196 -0.06 10.78 5.60
C THR A 196 -0.87 11.99 5.16
N ILE A 197 -0.38 13.20 5.44
CA ILE A 197 -0.88 14.47 4.92
C ILE A 197 0.28 15.19 4.22
N ILE A 198 0.00 15.73 3.03
CA ILE A 198 0.96 16.57 2.32
C ILE A 198 0.97 17.95 2.96
N ASN A 199 2.07 18.30 3.63
CA ASN A 199 2.22 19.56 4.32
C ASN A 199 2.57 20.73 3.36
N LYS A 200 2.68 21.96 3.90
CA LYS A 200 2.92 23.17 3.09
C LYS A 200 4.26 23.15 2.35
N GLU A 201 5.24 22.40 2.85
CA GLU A 201 6.56 22.22 2.25
C GLU A 201 6.58 21.06 1.24
N LYS A 202 5.42 20.43 0.98
CA LYS A 202 5.26 19.24 0.12
C LYS A 202 5.97 18.00 0.66
N ASN A 203 6.23 17.96 1.96
CA ASN A 203 6.64 16.75 2.67
C ASN A 203 5.41 16.03 3.23
N GLU A 204 5.59 14.78 3.65
CA GLU A 204 4.52 13.95 4.21
C GLU A 204 4.59 13.97 5.74
N ASP A 205 3.52 14.43 6.38
CA ASP A 205 3.32 14.34 7.82
C ASP A 205 2.54 13.06 8.15
N LEU A 206 3.07 12.23 9.04
CA LEU A 206 2.42 11.00 9.49
C LEU A 206 1.52 11.28 10.72
N TYR A 207 0.27 10.84 10.64
CA TYR A 207 -0.70 10.89 11.72
C TYR A 207 -1.17 9.50 12.12
N LEU A 208 -1.44 9.32 13.41
CA LEU A 208 -2.26 8.25 13.96
C LEU A 208 -3.71 8.70 13.99
N PHE A 209 -4.63 7.80 13.66
CA PHE A 209 -6.06 8.00 13.71
C PHE A 209 -6.69 7.00 14.67
N ASP A 210 -7.40 7.51 15.67
CA ASP A 210 -8.22 6.70 16.55
C ASP A 210 -9.64 6.64 15.97
N VAL A 211 -10.05 5.44 15.52
CA VAL A 211 -11.32 5.24 14.80
C VAL A 211 -12.52 5.43 15.73
N ASP A 212 -12.38 5.13 17.03
CA ASP A 212 -13.48 5.17 17.99
C ASP A 212 -13.83 6.62 18.39
N SER A 213 -12.82 7.48 18.55
CA SER A 213 -12.97 8.90 18.90
C SER A 213 -13.03 9.83 17.69
N GLY A 214 -12.49 9.42 16.54
CA GLY A 214 -12.33 10.26 15.35
C GLY A 214 -11.18 11.26 15.44
N GLU A 215 -10.31 11.14 16.44
CA GLU A 215 -9.19 12.06 16.65
C GLU A 215 -7.93 11.63 15.89
N SER A 216 -7.16 12.61 15.44
CA SER A 216 -5.86 12.40 14.79
C SER A 216 -4.73 13.01 15.61
N PHE A 217 -3.60 12.29 15.69
CA PHE A 217 -2.42 12.69 16.45
C PHE A 217 -1.20 12.69 15.54
N PHE A 218 -0.47 13.81 15.51
CA PHE A 218 0.78 13.90 14.76
C PHE A 218 1.83 12.95 15.36
N VAL A 219 2.53 12.22 14.51
CA VAL A 219 3.60 11.29 14.90
C VAL A 219 4.97 11.87 14.58
N CYS A 220 5.22 12.14 13.29
CA CYS A 220 6.47 12.66 12.77
C CYS A 220 6.28 13.14 11.32
N GLN A 221 7.25 13.89 10.80
CA GLN A 221 7.38 14.10 9.36
C GLN A 221 8.25 12.98 8.76
N LEU A 222 7.84 12.44 7.61
CA LEU A 222 8.69 11.54 6.83
C LEU A 222 9.90 12.31 6.26
N PRO A 223 11.04 11.64 6.01
CA PRO A 223 12.16 12.28 5.34
C PRO A 223 11.77 12.79 3.94
N ILE A 224 12.45 13.84 3.48
CA ILE A 224 12.16 14.50 2.19
C ILE A 224 12.20 13.46 1.05
N GLY A 225 11.13 13.44 0.25
CA GLY A 225 11.00 12.54 -0.91
C GLY A 225 10.49 11.13 -0.58
N VAL A 226 10.32 10.79 0.70
CA VAL A 226 9.69 9.53 1.13
C VAL A 226 8.19 9.74 1.24
N GLN A 227 7.43 8.87 0.58
CA GLN A 227 5.97 8.89 0.61
C GLN A 227 5.35 7.65 1.24
N ASP A 228 6.11 6.55 1.33
CA ASP A 228 5.61 5.27 1.82
C ASP A 228 6.35 4.86 3.10
N TYR A 229 5.58 4.29 4.02
CA TYR A 229 6.07 3.71 5.27
C TYR A 229 5.35 2.39 5.53
N THR A 230 5.81 1.63 6.52
CA THR A 230 5.08 0.48 7.05
C THR A 230 5.28 0.39 8.55
N TRP A 231 4.33 -0.20 9.26
CA TRP A 231 4.50 -0.50 10.67
C TRP A 231 5.24 -1.83 10.81
N LEU A 232 6.27 -1.87 11.65
CA LEU A 232 6.92 -3.10 12.09
C LEU A 232 6.08 -3.77 13.17
N ASN A 233 5.57 -2.98 14.11
CA ASN A 233 4.71 -3.38 15.21
C ASN A 233 3.86 -2.16 15.64
N SER A 234 3.31 -2.16 16.86
CA SER A 234 2.44 -1.10 17.36
C SER A 234 3.12 0.25 17.64
N SER A 235 4.46 0.31 17.56
CA SER A 235 5.25 1.50 17.96
C SER A 235 6.41 1.85 17.03
N GLN A 236 6.79 0.92 16.16
CA GLN A 236 7.95 1.08 15.29
C GLN A 236 7.51 1.15 13.83
N ILE A 237 7.99 2.18 13.14
CA ILE A 237 7.69 2.49 11.74
C ILE A 237 8.95 2.31 10.93
N LEU A 238 8.85 1.68 9.77
CA LEU A 238 9.95 1.49 8.82
C LEU A 238 9.72 2.29 7.55
N ILE A 239 10.81 2.82 7.00
CA ILE A 239 10.87 3.44 5.67
C ILE A 239 12.08 2.92 4.89
N GLY A 240 11.95 2.86 3.57
CA GLY A 240 13.05 2.57 2.65
C GLY A 240 13.64 3.87 2.10
N SER A 241 14.96 3.91 1.92
CA SER A 241 15.63 4.98 1.20
C SER A 241 16.93 4.47 0.58
N GLY A 242 16.98 4.38 -0.75
CA GLY A 242 18.05 3.66 -1.44
C GLY A 242 18.01 2.18 -1.06
N SER A 243 19.17 1.58 -0.81
CA SER A 243 19.31 0.18 -0.36
C SER A 243 19.21 -0.01 1.16
N LYS A 244 18.69 0.98 1.90
CA LYS A 244 18.70 1.00 3.37
C LYS A 244 17.30 1.14 3.95
N ILE A 245 17.14 0.63 5.15
CA ILE A 245 15.89 0.72 5.93
C ILE A 245 16.15 1.51 7.21
N TYR A 246 15.26 2.45 7.46
CA TYR A 246 15.30 3.31 8.64
C TYR A 246 14.06 3.08 9.48
N MET A 247 14.20 3.26 10.80
CA MET A 247 13.15 3.07 11.77
C MET A 247 12.91 4.34 12.57
N TYR A 248 11.64 4.64 12.82
CA TYR A 248 11.20 5.62 13.82
C TYR A 248 10.46 4.87 14.93
N ASP A 249 10.77 5.18 16.18
CA ASP A 249 10.17 4.55 17.36
C ASP A 249 9.36 5.59 18.14
N THR A 250 8.05 5.43 18.18
CA THR A 250 7.13 6.43 18.75
C THR A 250 7.28 6.63 20.25
N PHE A 251 8.00 5.75 20.97
CA PHE A 251 8.23 5.86 22.41
C PHE A 251 9.67 6.22 22.76
N LEU A 252 10.66 5.68 22.04
CA LEU A 252 12.07 5.74 22.43
C LEU A 252 12.85 6.86 21.75
N SER A 253 12.42 7.34 20.57
CA SER A 253 13.28 8.18 19.72
C SER A 253 12.49 9.03 18.74
N SER A 254 12.63 10.35 18.82
CA SER A 254 12.03 11.29 17.87
C SER A 254 12.86 11.50 16.60
N GLU A 255 13.63 10.50 16.17
CA GLU A 255 14.50 10.56 14.99
C GLU A 255 14.52 9.22 14.24
N TRP A 256 14.70 9.29 12.92
CA TRP A 256 14.87 8.14 12.04
C TRP A 256 16.28 7.54 12.17
N LYS A 257 16.37 6.26 12.51
CA LYS A 257 17.63 5.53 12.70
C LYS A 257 17.83 4.46 11.64
N LEU A 258 19.03 4.35 11.09
CA LEU A 258 19.38 3.25 10.20
C LEU A 258 19.33 1.93 10.98
N VAL A 259 18.51 0.97 10.52
CA VAL A 259 18.33 -0.32 11.20
C VAL A 259 18.70 -1.53 10.35
N ALA A 260 18.79 -1.38 9.03
CA ALA A 260 19.32 -2.40 8.12
C ALA A 260 19.96 -1.76 6.88
N ASP A 261 21.09 -2.33 6.44
CA ASP A 261 21.78 -1.94 5.20
C ASP A 261 21.82 -3.13 4.23
N LEU A 262 21.03 -3.01 3.15
CA LEU A 262 20.89 -4.02 2.10
C LEU A 262 21.68 -3.64 0.84
N SER A 263 22.70 -2.79 0.95
CA SER A 263 23.55 -2.42 -0.19
C SER A 263 24.24 -3.63 -0.83
N GLY A 264 24.50 -4.68 -0.07
CA GLY A 264 25.04 -5.95 -0.56
C GLY A 264 24.01 -6.85 -1.27
N ALA A 265 22.71 -6.53 -1.21
CA ALA A 265 21.64 -7.34 -1.78
C ALA A 265 21.35 -7.03 -3.26
N GLY A 266 22.06 -6.07 -3.86
CA GLY A 266 21.85 -5.69 -5.25
C GLY A 266 20.61 -4.81 -5.49
N PHE A 267 20.15 -4.10 -4.45
CA PHE A 267 19.06 -3.13 -4.56
C PHE A 267 19.59 -1.73 -4.82
N LYS A 268 18.98 -1.04 -5.78
CA LYS A 268 19.21 0.38 -6.04
C LYS A 268 18.34 1.26 -5.13
N ASN A 269 17.07 0.90 -5.01
CA ASN A 269 16.11 1.63 -4.19
C ASN A 269 15.03 0.70 -3.65
N ILE A 270 14.70 0.83 -2.36
CA ILE A 270 13.58 0.17 -1.69
C ILE A 270 12.49 1.22 -1.50
N SER A 271 11.34 1.03 -2.13
CA SER A 271 10.28 2.05 -2.19
C SER A 271 9.08 1.75 -1.31
N ARG A 272 8.78 0.48 -1.04
CA ARG A 272 7.62 0.04 -0.22
C ARG A 272 7.94 -1.22 0.54
N MET A 273 7.22 -1.43 1.63
CA MET A 273 7.39 -2.60 2.48
C MET A 273 6.05 -3.04 3.09
N ALA A 274 5.94 -4.33 3.39
CA ALA A 274 4.88 -4.89 4.22
C ALA A 274 5.46 -5.91 5.19
N VAL A 275 4.96 -5.93 6.43
CA VAL A 275 5.40 -6.86 7.48
C VAL A 275 4.32 -7.90 7.71
N SER A 276 4.70 -9.16 7.93
CA SER A 276 3.73 -10.22 8.23
C SER A 276 3.05 -10.01 9.59
N PRO A 277 1.83 -10.53 9.79
CA PRO A 277 1.12 -10.39 11.06
C PRO A 277 1.87 -10.91 12.29
N ASP A 278 2.77 -11.89 12.12
CA ASP A 278 3.64 -12.43 13.17
C ASP A 278 5.02 -11.76 13.28
N GLU A 279 5.27 -10.71 12.50
CA GLU A 279 6.50 -9.90 12.50
C GLU A 279 7.78 -10.67 12.12
N LYS A 280 7.66 -11.85 11.50
CA LYS A 280 8.80 -12.71 11.11
C LYS A 280 9.20 -12.60 9.65
N LYS A 281 8.39 -11.94 8.83
CA LYS A 281 8.63 -11.75 7.40
C LYS A 281 8.42 -10.30 7.02
N ILE A 282 9.16 -9.88 6.01
CA ILE A 282 8.98 -8.59 5.37
C ILE A 282 9.01 -8.77 3.86
N ALA A 283 8.05 -8.17 3.16
CA ALA A 283 8.05 -8.03 1.72
C ALA A 283 8.58 -6.64 1.36
N LEU A 284 9.56 -6.55 0.46
CA LEU A 284 10.19 -5.32 0.00
C LEU A 284 9.86 -5.10 -1.47
N VAL A 285 9.49 -3.89 -1.85
CA VAL A 285 9.49 -3.48 -3.27
C VAL A 285 10.81 -2.80 -3.55
N ALA A 286 11.61 -3.38 -4.44
CA ALA A 286 12.92 -2.85 -4.76
C ALA A 286 13.20 -2.80 -6.25
N GLU A 287 13.95 -1.77 -6.66
CA GLU A 287 14.59 -1.70 -7.97
C GLU A 287 15.91 -2.50 -7.92
N PRO A 288 16.08 -3.56 -8.72
CA PRO A 288 17.36 -4.26 -8.80
C PRO A 288 18.41 -3.42 -9.55
N VAL A 289 19.70 -3.57 -9.19
CA VAL A 289 20.82 -2.87 -9.85
C VAL A 289 21.02 -3.36 -11.29
N GLN A 290 20.71 -4.62 -11.58
CA GLN A 290 20.71 -5.23 -12.92
C GLN A 290 19.54 -6.22 -13.02
N LYS A 291 18.86 -6.26 -14.17
CA LYS A 291 17.94 -7.35 -14.54
C LYS A 291 18.60 -8.24 -15.59
#